data_AF-A0A173ZXT1-F1
#
_entry.id   AF-A0A173ZXT1-F1
#
_cell.length_a   1.000
_cell.length_b   1.000
_cell.length_c   1.000
_cell.angle_alpha   90.00
_cell.angle_beta   90.00
_cell.angle_gamma   90.00
#
_symmetry.space_group_name_H-M   'P 1'
#
loop_
_entity.id
_entity.type
_entity.pdbx_description
1 polymer ?
#
loop_
_entity_poly.entity_id
_entity_poly.type
_entity_poly.pdbx_seq_one_letter_code
_entity_poly.pdbx_strand_id
1 'polypeptide(L)'
;MKALPFPCIRPAQDRVLEALPAMGSILSGNDALRGAIADGLMLKDPGAAYYVYECSGEPGRVTGVVAICPTSVLAGGKGVASADVAAAAHAIAELKVQPRPVSLAYEASPVMDIILGAAKEGASLYAVTDPAGITHRAWEVKREDAVGAIRAMLDQAPEPVLADDPAYAGALVGVSQLLADEARSAGTYTGKEPFNFTVAALFPAAQVSGGAPQVPTGLLTHQVARF
;
A
#
# COMPACT_ATOMS: atom_id res chain seq x y z
N MET A 1 9.54 -8.96 10.74
CA MET A 1 8.20 -8.40 10.43
C MET A 1 7.47 -9.29 9.42
N LYS A 2 6.19 -9.66 9.61
CA LYS A 2 5.46 -10.55 8.68
C LYS A 2 4.87 -9.81 7.47
N ALA A 3 5.70 -9.25 6.60
CA ALA A 3 5.25 -8.56 5.39
C ALA A 3 5.17 -9.51 4.18
N LEU A 4 4.03 -9.55 3.50
CA LEU A 4 3.73 -10.53 2.44
C LEU A 4 3.50 -9.84 1.08
N PRO A 5 3.73 -10.55 -0.03
CA PRO A 5 3.27 -10.07 -1.34
C PRO A 5 1.74 -10.09 -1.37
N PHE A 6 1.14 -9.29 -2.26
CA PHE A 6 -0.33 -9.15 -2.33
C PHE A 6 -0.81 -8.95 -3.77
N PRO A 7 -2.05 -9.34 -4.09
CA PRO A 7 -2.67 -8.99 -5.36
C PRO A 7 -3.12 -7.52 -5.31
N CYS A 8 -2.56 -6.69 -6.19
CA CYS A 8 -2.85 -5.26 -6.22
C CYS A 8 -4.05 -4.92 -7.11
N ILE A 9 -4.82 -3.91 -6.73
CA ILE A 9 -5.69 -3.17 -7.67
C ILE A 9 -4.96 -1.87 -8.03
N ARG A 10 -4.73 -1.63 -9.32
CA ARG A 10 -3.87 -0.54 -9.82
C ARG A 10 -4.26 -0.13 -11.25
N PRO A 11 -3.82 1.03 -11.76
CA PRO A 11 -4.08 1.43 -13.15
C PRO A 11 -3.53 0.45 -14.17
N ALA A 12 -4.15 0.34 -15.35
CA ALA A 12 -3.49 -0.30 -16.48
C ALA A 12 -2.19 0.44 -16.81
N GLN A 13 -1.13 -0.31 -17.15
CA GLN A 13 0.22 0.25 -17.32
C GLN A 13 0.27 1.35 -18.39
N ASP A 14 -0.45 1.14 -19.49
CA ASP A 14 -0.60 2.04 -20.62
C ASP A 14 -1.62 3.17 -20.39
N ARG A 15 -2.42 3.11 -19.32
CA ARG A 15 -3.45 4.11 -18.99
C ARG A 15 -3.22 4.84 -17.67
N VAL A 16 -2.05 4.70 -17.05
CA VAL A 16 -1.74 5.33 -15.76
C VAL A 16 -1.88 6.86 -15.80
N LEU A 17 -1.51 7.50 -16.91
CA LEU A 17 -1.63 8.95 -17.09
C LEU A 17 -3.08 9.44 -17.24
N GLU A 18 -3.98 8.55 -17.66
CA GLU A 18 -5.42 8.80 -17.70
C GLU A 18 -6.06 8.53 -16.32
N ALA A 19 -5.66 7.44 -15.66
CA ALA A 19 -6.26 6.98 -14.41
C ALA A 19 -5.93 7.89 -13.21
N LEU A 20 -4.67 8.29 -13.04
CA LEU A 20 -4.24 9.03 -11.85
C LEU A 20 -4.97 10.37 -11.66
N PRO A 21 -5.13 11.22 -12.68
CA PRO A 21 -5.93 12.45 -12.53
C PRO A 21 -7.40 12.19 -12.21
N ALA A 22 -7.94 11.04 -12.62
CA ALA A 22 -9.34 10.66 -12.39
C ALA A 22 -9.59 9.93 -11.06
N MET A 23 -8.57 9.74 -10.22
CA MET A 23 -8.65 8.83 -9.07
C MET A 23 -9.71 9.24 -8.03
N GLY A 24 -9.98 10.55 -7.88
CA GLY A 24 -11.06 11.04 -7.02
C GLY A 24 -12.45 10.56 -7.45
N SER A 25 -12.68 10.40 -8.75
CA SER A 25 -13.92 9.81 -9.30
C SER A 25 -13.90 8.29 -9.20
N ILE A 26 -12.78 7.66 -9.58
CA ILE A 26 -12.62 6.20 -9.56
C ILE A 26 -12.81 5.61 -8.16
N LEU A 27 -12.27 6.27 -7.12
CA LEU A 27 -12.34 5.82 -5.73
C LEU A 27 -13.46 6.51 -4.94
N SER A 28 -14.39 7.21 -5.61
CA SER A 28 -15.53 7.86 -4.95
C SER A 28 -16.52 6.87 -4.32
N GLY A 29 -16.51 5.62 -4.79
CA GLY A 29 -17.35 4.54 -4.26
C GLY A 29 -17.05 3.21 -4.94
N ASN A 30 -17.61 2.13 -4.39
CA ASN A 30 -17.33 0.78 -4.87
C ASN A 30 -17.78 0.56 -6.32
N ASP A 31 -18.96 1.07 -6.71
CA ASP A 31 -19.49 0.92 -8.06
C ASP A 31 -18.65 1.66 -9.11
N ALA A 32 -18.15 2.86 -8.78
CA ALA A 32 -17.27 3.63 -9.67
C ALA A 32 -15.95 2.88 -9.91
N LEU A 33 -15.34 2.32 -8.86
CA LEU A 33 -14.13 1.52 -8.98
C LEU A 33 -14.38 0.26 -9.82
N ARG A 34 -15.51 -0.42 -9.63
CA ARG A 34 -15.88 -1.59 -10.43
C ARG A 34 -16.12 -1.24 -11.89
N GLY A 35 -16.71 -0.09 -12.19
CA GLY A 35 -16.82 0.46 -13.53
C GLY A 35 -15.44 0.66 -14.16
N ALA A 36 -14.53 1.35 -13.45
CA ALA A 36 -13.16 1.56 -13.92
C ALA A 36 -12.37 0.25 -14.15
N ILE A 37 -12.66 -0.80 -13.36
CA ILE A 37 -12.10 -2.14 -13.58
C ILE A 37 -12.69 -2.79 -14.84
N ALA A 38 -14.01 -2.72 -15.03
CA ALA A 38 -14.68 -3.27 -16.20
C ALA A 38 -14.25 -2.56 -17.49
N ASP A 39 -14.00 -1.26 -17.42
CA ASP A 39 -13.52 -0.41 -18.52
C ASP A 39 -12.01 -0.57 -18.79
N GLY A 40 -11.32 -1.39 -17.99
CA GLY A 40 -9.88 -1.65 -18.11
C GLY A 40 -8.98 -0.46 -17.76
N LEU A 41 -9.52 0.58 -17.10
CA LEU A 41 -8.72 1.70 -16.60
C LEU A 41 -7.94 1.29 -15.35
N MET A 42 -8.59 0.52 -14.48
CA MET A 42 -8.00 -0.17 -13.33
C MET A 42 -7.94 -1.66 -13.62
N LEU A 43 -6.95 -2.35 -13.06
CA LEU A 43 -6.76 -3.78 -13.18
C LEU A 43 -6.61 -4.38 -11.78
N LYS A 44 -7.06 -5.63 -11.63
CA LYS A 44 -6.72 -6.48 -10.49
C LYS A 44 -5.64 -7.45 -10.92
N ASP A 45 -4.49 -7.41 -10.26
CA ASP A 45 -3.41 -8.32 -10.56
C ASP A 45 -3.81 -9.78 -10.29
N PRO A 46 -3.44 -10.72 -11.18
CA PRO A 46 -3.88 -12.11 -11.10
C PRO A 46 -3.16 -12.89 -9.99
N GLY A 47 -2.04 -12.37 -9.47
CA GLY A 47 -1.21 -13.02 -8.47
C GLY A 47 -0.63 -12.01 -7.48
N ALA A 48 -0.02 -12.54 -6.43
CA ALA A 48 0.63 -11.71 -5.42
C ALA A 48 2.04 -11.31 -5.83
N ALA A 49 2.38 -10.04 -5.63
CA ALA A 49 3.72 -9.50 -5.86
C ALA A 49 4.14 -8.58 -4.71
N TYR A 50 5.44 -8.33 -4.59
CA TYR A 50 5.94 -7.13 -3.95
C TYR A 50 6.07 -6.04 -5.01
N TYR A 51 5.99 -4.77 -4.62
CA TYR A 51 6.25 -3.67 -5.54
C TYR A 51 7.39 -2.82 -5.00
N VAL A 52 8.45 -2.65 -5.78
CA VAL A 52 9.45 -1.63 -5.44
C VAL A 52 8.85 -0.29 -5.83
N TYR A 53 8.89 0.66 -4.92
CA TYR A 53 8.41 2.02 -5.15
C TYR A 53 9.56 3.01 -4.93
N GLU A 54 9.76 3.89 -5.90
CA GLU A 54 10.71 4.98 -5.80
C GLU A 54 9.98 6.30 -5.99
N CYS A 55 10.27 7.24 -5.09
CA CYS A 55 9.91 8.64 -5.21
C CYS A 55 11.20 9.44 -5.43
N SER A 56 11.27 10.21 -6.50
CA SER A 56 12.42 11.08 -6.81
C SER A 56 11.97 12.50 -7.12
N GLY A 57 12.52 13.48 -6.41
CA GLY A 57 12.24 14.91 -6.56
C GLY A 57 13.07 15.69 -5.55
N GLU A 58 12.68 16.92 -5.23
CA GLU A 58 13.22 17.61 -4.05
C GLU A 58 12.51 17.06 -2.79
N PRO A 59 13.23 16.67 -1.70
CA PRO A 59 14.66 16.85 -1.41
C PRO A 59 15.59 15.70 -1.84
N GLY A 60 15.07 14.64 -2.46
CA GLY A 60 15.91 13.56 -2.95
C GLY A 60 15.16 12.36 -3.50
N ARG A 61 15.85 11.22 -3.47
CA ARG A 61 15.34 9.95 -3.98
C ARG A 61 15.23 8.95 -2.85
N VAL A 62 14.04 8.40 -2.67
CA VAL A 62 13.73 7.40 -1.65
C VAL A 62 13.19 6.16 -2.33
N THR A 63 13.76 5.00 -2.04
CA THR A 63 13.29 3.70 -2.55
C THR A 63 12.80 2.86 -1.39
N GLY A 64 11.63 2.25 -1.55
CA GLY A 64 11.03 1.33 -0.59
C GLY A 64 10.39 0.12 -1.27
N VAL A 65 9.84 -0.76 -0.45
CA VAL A 65 9.08 -1.93 -0.91
C VAL A 65 7.66 -1.85 -0.39
N VAL A 66 6.68 -2.10 -1.26
CA VAL A 66 5.26 -2.14 -0.93
C VAL A 66 4.83 -3.59 -0.76
N ALA A 67 4.22 -3.86 0.38
CA ALA A 67 3.79 -5.18 0.84
C ALA A 67 2.49 -5.06 1.65
N ILE A 68 1.85 -6.18 1.98
CA ILE A 68 0.83 -6.18 3.04
C ILE A 68 1.46 -6.57 4.38
N CYS A 69 1.09 -5.83 5.43
CA CYS A 69 1.50 -6.08 6.80
C CYS A 69 0.26 -6.35 7.66
N PRO A 70 0.36 -7.15 8.75
CA PRO A 70 -0.72 -7.27 9.72
C PRO A 70 -1.09 -5.89 10.27
N THR A 71 -2.38 -5.61 10.44
CA THR A 71 -2.82 -4.29 10.94
C THR A 71 -2.29 -3.96 12.35
N SER A 72 -1.84 -4.96 13.10
CA SER A 72 -1.18 -4.79 14.40
C SER A 72 0.09 -3.93 14.34
N VAL A 73 0.76 -3.83 13.18
CA VAL A 73 1.94 -2.94 13.03
C VAL A 73 1.57 -1.46 13.16
N LEU A 74 0.29 -1.11 13.00
CA LEU A 74 -0.22 0.25 13.14
C LEU A 74 -0.64 0.60 14.58
N ALA A 75 -0.76 -0.40 15.46
CA ALA A 75 -1.33 -0.26 16.81
C ALA A 75 -0.40 0.48 17.81
N GLY A 76 0.87 0.72 17.44
CA GLY A 76 1.84 1.45 18.28
C GLY A 76 1.66 2.97 18.31
N GLY A 77 0.86 3.55 17.42
CA GLY A 77 0.50 4.96 17.47
C GLY A 77 -0.55 5.21 18.55
N LYS A 78 -0.34 6.20 19.44
CA LYS A 78 -1.44 6.66 20.31
C LYS A 78 -2.59 7.09 19.40
N GLY A 79 -3.63 6.26 19.33
CA GLY A 79 -4.73 6.45 18.39
C GLY A 79 -5.33 7.84 18.54
N VAL A 80 -5.39 8.57 17.43
CA VAL A 80 -6.14 9.83 17.37
C VAL A 80 -7.61 9.43 17.21
N ALA A 81 -8.28 9.11 18.31
CA ALA A 81 -9.71 8.85 18.29
C ALA A 81 -10.44 10.19 18.01
N SER A 82 -10.87 10.38 16.76
CA SER A 82 -11.66 11.54 16.34
C SER A 82 -12.81 11.11 15.42
N ALA A 83 -13.82 11.98 15.29
CA ALA A 83 -14.94 11.76 14.37
C ALA A 83 -14.47 11.65 12.92
N ASP A 84 -13.44 12.41 12.53
CA ASP A 84 -12.88 12.39 11.18
C ASP A 84 -12.19 11.04 10.87
N VAL A 85 -11.47 10.48 11.84
CA VAL A 85 -10.85 9.14 11.70
C VAL A 85 -11.92 8.06 11.54
N ALA A 86 -13.01 8.14 12.30
CA ALA A 86 -14.13 7.21 12.17
C ALA A 86 -14.82 7.35 10.80
N ALA A 87 -15.06 8.58 10.33
CA ALA A 87 -15.64 8.83 9.01
C ALA A 87 -14.75 8.29 7.88
N ALA A 88 -13.44 8.50 7.97
CA ALA A 88 -12.47 7.93 7.02
C ALA A 88 -12.48 6.39 7.05
N ALA A 89 -12.60 5.79 8.23
CA ALA A 89 -12.71 4.34 8.36
C ALA A 89 -13.97 3.79 7.68
N HIS A 90 -15.13 4.43 7.90
CA HIS A 90 -16.36 4.06 7.21
C HIS A 90 -16.26 4.20 5.69
N ALA A 91 -15.70 5.31 5.19
CA ALA A 91 -15.51 5.52 3.75
C ALA A 91 -14.64 4.43 3.11
N ILE A 92 -13.55 4.01 3.77
CA ILE A 92 -12.70 2.91 3.28
C ILE A 92 -13.41 1.57 3.36
N ALA A 93 -14.20 1.32 4.41
CA ALA A 93 -15.00 0.09 4.54
C ALA A 93 -16.05 -0.03 3.43
N GLU A 94 -16.75 1.06 3.10
CA GLU A 94 -17.71 1.15 2.00
C GLU A 94 -17.03 0.99 0.62
N LEU A 95 -15.86 1.60 0.43
CA LEU A 95 -15.07 1.45 -0.79
C LEU A 95 -14.55 0.00 -0.95
N LYS A 96 -14.35 -0.72 0.17
CA LYS A 96 -13.81 -2.08 0.26
C LYS A 96 -12.35 -2.22 -0.19
N VAL A 97 -11.66 -1.10 -0.39
CA VAL A 97 -10.29 -1.02 -0.88
C VAL A 97 -9.54 0.04 -0.08
N GLN A 98 -8.34 -0.30 0.39
CA GLN A 98 -7.41 0.68 0.96
C GLN A 98 -6.85 1.55 -0.19
N PRO A 99 -7.12 2.87 -0.20
CA PRO A 99 -6.89 3.71 -1.38
C PRO A 99 -5.42 4.05 -1.64
N ARG A 100 -4.55 3.93 -0.64
CA ARG A 100 -3.10 4.10 -0.78
C ARG A 100 -2.33 3.30 0.27
N PRO A 101 -1.07 2.93 0.03
CA PRO A 101 -0.19 2.40 1.07
C PRO A 101 -0.02 3.39 2.24
N VAL A 102 0.04 2.87 3.46
CA VAL A 102 0.52 3.60 4.64
C VAL A 102 2.04 3.58 4.65
N SER A 103 2.68 4.71 4.96
CA SER A 103 4.15 4.78 5.00
C SER A 103 4.70 4.28 6.34
N LEU A 104 5.63 3.33 6.26
CA LEU A 104 6.30 2.70 7.40
C LEU A 104 7.82 2.78 7.20
N ALA A 105 8.57 2.95 8.29
CA ALA A 105 10.03 3.00 8.28
C ALA A 105 10.62 1.72 8.89
N TYR A 106 11.56 1.08 8.19
CA TYR A 106 12.30 -0.08 8.68
C TYR A 106 13.79 0.23 8.85
N GLU A 107 14.49 -0.54 9.68
CA GLU A 107 15.94 -0.38 9.86
C GLU A 107 16.70 -0.66 8.56
N ALA A 108 17.54 0.28 8.13
CA ALA A 108 18.22 0.20 6.85
C ALA A 108 19.06 -1.09 6.74
N SER A 109 18.99 -1.75 5.58
CA SER A 109 19.67 -3.02 5.32
C SER A 109 20.37 -2.98 3.95
N PRO A 110 21.71 -3.05 3.90
CA PRO A 110 22.44 -3.06 2.62
C PRO A 110 22.02 -4.22 1.70
N VAL A 111 21.61 -5.36 2.28
CA VAL A 111 21.12 -6.52 1.52
C VAL A 111 19.78 -6.18 0.84
N MET A 112 18.88 -5.51 1.56
CA MET A 112 17.63 -5.04 0.97
C MET A 112 17.90 -4.02 -0.15
N ASP A 113 18.83 -3.08 0.05
CA ASP A 113 19.19 -2.09 -0.97
C ASP A 113 19.71 -2.75 -2.26
N ILE A 114 20.50 -3.82 -2.16
CA ILE A 114 20.96 -4.61 -3.32
C ILE A 114 19.76 -5.28 -4.03
N ILE A 115 18.85 -5.91 -3.28
CA ILE A 115 17.68 -6.59 -3.86
C ILE A 115 16.76 -5.60 -4.57
N LEU A 116 16.46 -4.46 -3.93
CA LEU A 116 15.63 -3.40 -4.52
C LEU A 116 16.33 -2.74 -5.72
N GLY A 117 17.66 -2.57 -5.66
CA GLY A 117 18.50 -2.10 -6.76
C GLY A 117 18.38 -2.99 -8.00
N ALA A 118 18.52 -4.30 -7.83
CA ALA A 118 18.39 -5.28 -8.92
C ALA A 118 16.98 -5.27 -9.55
N ALA A 119 15.92 -5.12 -8.74
CA ALA A 119 14.56 -5.00 -9.27
C ALA A 119 14.37 -3.78 -10.19
N LYS A 120 15.09 -2.69 -9.93
CA LYS A 120 15.00 -1.44 -10.70
C LYS A 120 15.71 -1.49 -12.05
N GLU A 121 16.59 -2.47 -12.28
CA GLU A 121 17.23 -2.71 -13.58
C GLU A 121 16.23 -3.24 -14.63
N GLY A 122 15.11 -3.79 -14.17
CA GLY A 122 14.00 -4.20 -15.04
C GLY A 122 13.16 -3.03 -15.54
N ALA A 123 12.23 -3.34 -16.45
CA ALA A 123 11.25 -2.36 -16.92
C ALA A 123 10.32 -1.95 -15.76
N SER A 124 10.19 -0.64 -15.54
CA SER A 124 9.24 -0.10 -14.56
C SER A 124 7.81 -0.32 -15.01
N LEU A 125 6.94 -0.66 -14.07
CA LEU A 125 5.50 -0.65 -14.25
C LEU A 125 4.98 0.77 -14.49
N TYR A 126 5.47 1.72 -13.70
CA TYR A 126 5.11 3.13 -13.83
C TYR A 126 6.34 4.01 -13.73
N ALA A 127 6.30 5.15 -14.43
CA ALA A 127 7.19 6.28 -14.28
C ALA A 127 6.38 7.55 -14.59
N VAL A 128 5.77 8.12 -13.55
CA VAL A 128 4.84 9.25 -13.68
C VAL A 128 5.32 10.41 -12.82
N THR A 129 5.22 11.64 -13.34
CA THR A 129 5.59 12.85 -12.60
C THR A 129 4.32 13.58 -12.20
N ASP A 130 4.18 13.88 -10.91
CA ASP A 130 3.04 14.61 -10.39
C ASP A 130 3.16 16.14 -10.64
N PRO A 131 2.10 16.92 -10.40
CA PRO A 131 2.16 18.38 -10.56
C PRO A 131 3.15 19.10 -9.65
N ALA A 132 3.63 18.46 -8.57
CA ALA A 132 4.67 18.99 -7.70
C ALA A 132 6.09 18.71 -8.23
N GLY A 133 6.22 18.04 -9.38
CA GLY A 133 7.50 17.67 -9.98
C GLY A 133 8.13 16.41 -9.38
N ILE A 134 7.41 15.69 -8.53
CA ILE A 134 7.85 14.44 -7.94
C ILE A 134 7.60 13.32 -8.95
N THR A 135 8.64 12.55 -9.27
CA THR A 135 8.52 11.37 -10.12
C THR A 135 8.34 10.12 -9.27
N HIS A 136 7.23 9.43 -9.51
CA HIS A 136 6.85 8.17 -8.90
C HIS A 136 7.17 7.03 -9.87
N ARG A 137 8.01 6.10 -9.44
CA ARG A 137 8.32 4.87 -10.19
C ARG A 137 7.90 3.65 -9.38
N ALA A 138 7.40 2.64 -10.07
CA ALA A 138 7.07 1.37 -9.46
C ALA A 138 7.55 0.21 -10.33
N TRP A 139 7.98 -0.89 -9.70
CA TRP A 139 8.36 -2.13 -10.36
C TRP A 139 7.65 -3.30 -9.68
N GLU A 140 7.07 -4.18 -10.47
CA GLU A 140 6.44 -5.41 -9.98
C GLU A 140 7.51 -6.49 -9.77
N VAL A 141 7.60 -7.05 -8.56
CA VAL A 141 8.52 -8.15 -8.21
C VAL A 141 7.71 -9.41 -7.93
N LYS A 142 7.66 -10.29 -8.94
CA LYS A 142 6.92 -11.57 -8.90
C LYS A 142 7.77 -12.82 -9.16
N ARG A 143 9.06 -12.65 -9.48
CA ARG A 143 9.98 -13.78 -9.63
C ARG A 143 10.17 -14.47 -8.28
N GLU A 144 9.97 -15.78 -8.22
CA GLU A 144 9.95 -16.56 -6.98
C GLU A 144 11.21 -16.32 -6.12
N ASP A 145 12.40 -16.37 -6.71
CA ASP A 145 13.66 -16.13 -6.00
C ASP A 145 13.72 -14.72 -5.37
N ALA A 146 13.28 -13.69 -6.11
CA ALA A 146 13.30 -12.31 -5.63
C ALA A 146 12.25 -12.08 -4.53
N VAL A 147 11.05 -12.66 -4.69
CA VAL A 147 10.00 -12.66 -3.68
C VAL A 147 10.48 -13.36 -2.41
N GLY A 148 11.14 -14.52 -2.54
CA GLY A 148 11.73 -15.26 -1.43
C GLY A 148 12.80 -14.46 -0.70
N ALA A 149 13.68 -13.77 -1.43
CA ALA A 149 14.73 -12.93 -0.85
C ALA A 149 14.16 -11.73 -0.07
N ILE A 150 13.21 -11.00 -0.66
CA ILE A 150 12.54 -9.87 0.02
C ILE A 150 11.83 -10.37 1.29
N ARG A 151 11.08 -11.47 1.18
CA ARG A 151 10.36 -12.05 2.31
C ARG A 151 11.29 -12.45 3.44
N ALA A 152 12.37 -13.18 3.14
CA ALA A 152 13.33 -13.60 4.14
C ALA A 152 13.96 -12.41 4.88
N MET A 153 14.26 -11.33 4.16
CA MET A 153 14.78 -10.11 4.77
C MET A 153 13.76 -9.43 5.69
N LEU A 154 12.52 -9.29 5.23
CA LEU A 154 11.45 -8.66 6.01
C LEU A 154 11.10 -9.50 7.26
N ASP A 155 11.09 -10.82 7.16
CA ASP A 155 10.80 -11.72 8.28
C ASP A 155 11.81 -11.54 9.43
N GLN A 156 13.09 -11.33 9.12
CA GLN A 156 14.16 -11.08 10.10
C GLN A 156 14.25 -9.63 10.60
N ALA A 157 13.68 -8.68 9.85
CA ALA A 157 13.72 -7.27 10.24
C ALA A 157 12.88 -7.02 11.50
N PRO A 158 13.31 -6.09 12.39
CA PRO A 158 12.48 -5.58 13.47
C PRO A 158 11.12 -5.06 12.96
N GLU A 159 10.16 -4.89 13.87
CA GLU A 159 8.89 -4.24 13.51
C GLU A 159 9.13 -2.82 13.03
N PRO A 160 8.41 -2.36 11.99
CA PRO A 160 8.63 -1.04 11.44
C PRO A 160 7.97 0.01 12.33
N VAL A 161 8.41 1.25 12.17
CA VAL A 161 7.82 2.42 12.84
C VAL A 161 6.87 3.12 11.88
N LEU A 162 5.74 3.61 12.38
CA LEU A 162 4.84 4.44 11.59
C LEU A 162 5.55 5.74 11.16
N ALA A 163 5.55 6.02 9.86
CA ALA A 163 6.16 7.22 9.26
C ALA A 163 5.15 8.04 8.42
N ASP A 164 3.85 7.77 8.60
CA ASP A 164 2.73 8.43 7.96
C ASP A 164 1.89 9.17 9.02
N ASP A 165 0.83 9.85 8.56
CA ASP A 165 -0.17 10.47 9.42
C ASP A 165 -0.82 9.44 10.38
N PRO A 166 -0.71 9.64 11.71
CA PRO A 166 -1.38 8.80 12.70
C PRO A 166 -2.90 8.72 12.53
N ALA A 167 -3.55 9.74 11.99
CA ALA A 167 -4.99 9.72 11.72
C ALA A 167 -5.33 8.70 10.61
N TYR A 168 -4.52 8.64 9.54
CA TYR A 168 -4.69 7.65 8.48
C TYR A 168 -4.46 6.23 8.99
N ALA A 169 -3.40 6.00 9.79
CA ALA A 169 -3.16 4.71 10.42
C ALA A 169 -4.33 4.30 11.34
N GLY A 170 -4.86 5.25 12.11
CA GLY A 170 -6.05 5.04 12.94
C GLY A 170 -7.28 4.63 12.14
N ALA A 171 -7.51 5.24 10.97
CA ALA A 171 -8.62 4.89 10.09
C ALA A 171 -8.48 3.46 9.56
N LEU A 172 -7.27 3.02 9.19
CA LEU A 172 -7.01 1.67 8.73
C LEU A 172 -7.23 0.61 9.83
N VAL A 173 -6.83 0.92 11.07
CA VAL A 173 -7.18 0.06 12.22
C VAL A 173 -8.69 0.02 12.42
N GLY A 174 -9.38 1.17 12.31
CA GLY A 174 -10.84 1.25 12.39
C GLY A 174 -11.54 0.40 11.34
N VAL A 175 -11.11 0.44 10.08
CA VAL A 175 -11.64 -0.41 9.00
C VAL A 175 -11.49 -1.89 9.34
N SER A 176 -10.31 -2.28 9.82
CA SER A 176 -10.01 -3.65 10.23
C SER A 176 -10.98 -4.13 11.33
N GLN A 177 -11.23 -3.28 12.32
CA GLN A 177 -12.15 -3.57 13.43
C GLN A 177 -13.60 -3.68 12.97
N LEU A 178 -14.09 -2.69 12.21
CA LEU A 178 -15.45 -2.67 11.68
C LEU A 178 -15.77 -3.94 10.88
N LEU A 179 -14.92 -4.28 9.91
CA LEU A 179 -15.12 -5.45 9.06
C LEU A 179 -14.94 -6.77 9.82
N ALA A 180 -14.05 -6.81 10.81
CA ALA A 180 -13.91 -7.98 11.67
C ALA A 180 -15.15 -8.21 12.53
N ASP A 181 -15.76 -7.15 13.07
CA ASP A 181 -16.97 -7.25 13.90
C ASP A 181 -18.19 -7.64 13.06
N GLU A 182 -18.32 -7.13 11.84
CA GLU A 182 -19.32 -7.59 10.86
C GLU A 182 -19.16 -9.08 10.56
N ALA A 183 -17.93 -9.52 10.24
CA ALA A 183 -17.65 -10.92 9.94
C ALA A 183 -17.88 -11.85 11.13
N ARG A 184 -17.57 -11.41 12.36
CA ARG A 184 -17.87 -12.17 13.58
C ARG A 184 -19.36 -12.29 13.81
N SER A 185 -20.09 -11.20 13.65
CA SER A 185 -21.56 -11.16 13.78
C SER A 185 -22.25 -12.07 12.76
N ALA A 186 -21.68 -12.17 11.55
CA ALA A 186 -22.14 -13.08 10.51
C ALA A 186 -21.66 -14.54 10.69
N GLY A 187 -20.78 -14.83 11.66
CA GLY A 187 -20.18 -16.15 11.86
C GLY A 187 -19.19 -16.58 10.77
N THR A 188 -18.66 -15.62 9.99
CA THR A 188 -17.77 -15.87 8.84
C THR A 188 -16.31 -15.52 9.11
N TYR A 189 -15.97 -15.05 10.32
CA TYR A 189 -14.60 -14.66 10.67
C TYR A 189 -13.67 -15.88 10.84
N THR A 190 -12.53 -15.85 10.15
CA THR A 190 -11.50 -16.89 10.09
C THR A 190 -10.11 -16.39 10.52
N GLY A 191 -9.92 -15.07 10.63
CA GLY A 191 -8.63 -14.44 10.92
C GLY A 191 -7.69 -14.34 9.72
N LYS A 192 -8.12 -14.80 8.54
CA LYS A 192 -7.36 -14.75 7.28
C LYS A 192 -7.91 -13.73 6.30
N GLU A 193 -8.88 -12.94 6.71
CA GLU A 193 -9.54 -11.97 5.84
C GLU A 193 -8.58 -10.85 5.41
N PRO A 194 -8.77 -10.28 4.22
CA PRO A 194 -7.88 -9.22 3.72
C PRO A 194 -7.86 -7.96 4.59
N PHE A 195 -8.93 -7.65 5.32
CA PHE A 195 -9.00 -6.53 6.26
C PHE A 195 -8.16 -6.71 7.53
N ASN A 196 -7.63 -7.91 7.81
CA ASN A 196 -6.63 -8.11 8.87
C ASN A 196 -5.22 -7.62 8.45
N PHE A 197 -5.09 -7.16 7.20
CA PHE A 197 -3.85 -6.64 6.64
C PHE A 197 -4.05 -5.23 6.07
N THR A 198 -2.97 -4.45 6.09
CA THR A 198 -2.87 -3.15 5.43
C THR A 198 -1.77 -3.21 4.37
N VAL A 199 -1.98 -2.58 3.21
CA VAL A 199 -0.88 -2.32 2.30
C VAL A 199 -0.02 -1.18 2.84
N ALA A 200 1.28 -1.40 2.89
CA ALA A 200 2.25 -0.47 3.44
C ALA A 200 3.43 -0.28 2.50
N ALA A 201 3.92 0.95 2.38
CA ALA A 201 5.18 1.28 1.74
C ALA A 201 6.27 1.36 2.82
N LEU A 202 7.20 0.41 2.78
CA LEU A 202 8.29 0.24 3.73
C LEU A 202 9.55 0.93 3.20
N PHE A 203 9.99 1.99 3.86
CA PHE A 203 11.17 2.77 3.51
C PHE A 203 12.30 2.60 4.53
N PRO A 204 13.58 2.67 4.13
CA PRO A 204 14.69 2.71 5.09
C PRO A 204 14.59 3.95 5.96
N ALA A 205 14.63 3.81 7.29
CA ALA A 205 14.50 4.91 8.25
C ALA A 205 15.52 6.03 8.01
N ALA A 206 16.73 5.67 7.58
CA ALA A 206 17.80 6.61 7.21
C ALA A 206 17.45 7.54 6.03
N GLN A 207 16.47 7.17 5.19
CA GLN A 207 16.03 7.96 4.03
C GLN A 207 14.77 8.80 4.29
N VAL A 208 14.06 8.58 5.42
CA VAL A 208 12.76 9.20 5.69
C VAL A 208 12.69 9.97 7.01
N SER A 209 13.84 10.34 7.58
CA SER A 209 13.94 11.09 8.83
C SER A 209 13.29 12.49 8.79
N GLY A 210 13.06 13.04 7.59
CA GLY A 210 12.35 14.31 7.35
C GLY A 210 10.88 14.16 6.96
N GLY A 211 10.36 12.92 6.94
CA GLY A 211 9.02 12.57 6.44
C GLY A 211 9.12 11.51 5.35
N ALA A 212 8.28 10.48 5.44
CA ALA A 212 8.23 9.46 4.39
C ALA A 212 7.43 9.96 3.18
N PRO A 213 7.84 9.61 1.95
CA PRO A 213 7.02 9.89 0.78
C PRO A 213 5.68 9.15 0.89
N GLN A 214 4.65 9.75 0.31
CA GLN A 214 3.37 9.07 0.11
C GLN A 214 3.34 8.48 -1.30
N VAL A 215 2.87 7.24 -1.40
CA VAL A 215 2.53 6.65 -2.69
C VAL A 215 1.22 7.29 -3.16
N PRO A 216 1.11 7.75 -4.42
CA PRO A 216 -0.11 8.37 -4.94
C PRO A 216 -1.34 7.48 -4.73
N THR A 217 -2.44 8.10 -4.33
CA THR A 217 -3.74 7.44 -4.19
C THR A 217 -4.09 6.68 -5.47
N GLY A 218 -4.50 5.43 -5.30
CA GLY A 218 -4.90 4.53 -6.38
C GLY A 218 -3.76 3.86 -7.15
N LEU A 219 -2.50 4.30 -6.99
CA LEU A 219 -1.36 3.72 -7.72
C LEU A 219 -1.12 2.26 -7.33
N LEU A 220 -1.22 1.96 -6.03
CA LEU A 220 -1.08 0.62 -5.47
C LEU A 220 -2.12 0.43 -4.35
N THR A 221 -3.20 -0.30 -4.62
CA THR A 221 -4.29 -0.49 -3.64
C THR A 221 -4.48 -1.95 -3.25
N HIS A 222 -5.06 -2.15 -2.06
CA HIS A 222 -5.34 -3.48 -1.50
C HIS A 222 -6.83 -3.63 -1.24
N GLN A 223 -7.42 -4.70 -1.74
CA GLN A 223 -8.81 -5.03 -1.48
C GLN A 223 -8.96 -5.58 -0.06
N VAL A 224 -9.63 -4.84 0.82
CA VAL A 224 -9.83 -5.23 2.23
C VAL A 224 -11.10 -6.06 2.44
N ALA A 225 -12.08 -5.96 1.53
CA ALA A 225 -13.30 -6.76 1.56
C ALA A 225 -13.75 -7.15 0.14
N ARG A 226 -14.54 -8.23 0.03
CA ARG A 226 -15.13 -8.65 -1.25
C ARG A 226 -16.17 -7.64 -1.71
N PHE A 227 -16.18 -7.35 -3.01
CA PHE A 227 -17.19 -6.52 -3.67
C PHE A 227 -18.61 -7.03 -3.43
#